data_AF-A0A8S3G5F7-F1
#
_entry.id   AF-A0A8S3G5F7-F1
#
_cell.length_a   1.000
_cell.length_b   1.000
_cell.length_c   1.000
_cell.angle_alpha   90.00
_cell.angle_beta   90.00
_cell.angle_gamma   90.00
#
_symmetry.space_group_name_H-M   'P 1'
#
loop_
_entity.id
_entity.type
_entity.pdbx_description
1 polymer ?
#
loop_
_entity_poly.entity_id
_entity_poly.type
_entity_poly.pdbx_seq_one_letter_code
_entity_poly.pdbx_strand_id
1 'polypeptide(L)'
;MNVIQVNNDLGDNDLEVTILRGINLPVPSGFSSATLETYVMIEFPYPTETPQTGRTRHTVGSINAEYPESEHKFYIKRNDAKFRRLMSRKELKLAVFYKPGFLRSDRPLGTASIKLAALEQTCTIHESVDLFESEHKKKIEGKLEIKLRIKEALGQTKASDILPQRWLVIDRFEES
;
A
#
# COMPACT_ATOMS: atom_id res chain seq x y z
N MET A 1 -20.18 -0.94 19.68
CA MET A 1 -19.21 0.18 19.72
C MET A 1 -18.28 0.02 18.53
N ASN A 2 -18.32 0.91 17.54
CA ASN A 2 -17.28 0.94 16.51
C ASN A 2 -16.11 1.72 17.07
N VAL A 3 -14.99 1.04 17.36
CA VAL A 3 -13.74 1.72 17.69
C VAL A 3 -13.23 2.35 16.40
N ILE A 4 -13.23 3.68 16.33
CA ILE A 4 -12.66 4.41 15.20
C ILE A 4 -11.15 4.23 15.26
N GLN A 5 -10.59 3.48 14.31
CA GLN A 5 -9.15 3.31 14.20
C GLN A 5 -8.53 4.58 13.59
N VAL A 6 -7.60 5.21 14.31
CA VAL A 6 -6.93 6.45 13.90
C VAL A 6 -5.41 6.30 14.05
N ASN A 7 -4.66 6.69 13.02
CA ASN A 7 -3.20 6.74 13.02
C ASN A 7 -2.75 8.17 13.41
N ASN A 8 -2.69 8.48 14.71
CA ASN A 8 -2.42 9.84 15.23
C ASN A 8 -1.01 10.37 14.92
N ASP A 9 -0.09 9.49 14.54
CA ASP A 9 1.27 9.81 14.09
C ASP A 9 1.32 10.38 12.65
N LEU A 10 0.21 10.33 11.91
CA LEU A 10 0.10 10.84 10.54
C LEU A 10 -0.69 12.16 10.48
N GLY A 11 -0.25 13.07 9.61
CA GLY A 11 -1.01 14.26 9.26
C GLY A 11 -2.24 13.95 8.40
N ASP A 12 -3.20 14.89 8.35
CA ASP A 12 -4.43 14.74 7.56
C ASP A 12 -4.17 14.57 6.05
N ASN A 13 -3.00 15.03 5.59
CA ASN A 13 -2.56 15.00 4.19
C ASN A 13 -1.42 14.00 3.95
N ASP A 14 -1.16 13.09 4.89
CA ASP A 14 -0.15 12.06 4.75
C ASP A 14 -0.78 10.72 4.36
N LEU A 15 -0.21 10.09 3.34
CA LEU A 15 -0.38 8.67 3.07
C LEU A 15 0.98 8.01 3.19
N GLU A 16 1.11 7.07 4.12
CA GLU A 16 2.33 6.32 4.36
C GLU A 16 2.24 4.96 3.68
N VAL A 17 3.30 4.59 2.96
CA VAL A 17 3.51 3.25 2.39
C VAL A 17 4.76 2.67 3.01
N THR A 18 4.65 1.48 3.59
CA THR A 18 5.76 0.71 4.14
C THR A 18 5.91 -0.58 3.36
N ILE A 19 7.11 -0.86 2.87
CA ILE A 19 7.44 -2.12 2.20
C ILE A 19 8.08 -3.05 3.24
N LEU A 20 7.38 -4.06 3.72
CA LEU A 20 7.91 -4.88 4.80
C LEU A 20 8.95 -5.87 4.27
N ARG A 21 8.54 -6.70 3.31
CA ARG A 21 9.42 -7.72 2.72
C ARG A 21 8.94 -8.22 1.37
N GLY A 22 9.87 -8.70 0.56
CA GLY A 22 9.62 -9.64 -0.51
C GLY A 22 9.58 -11.05 0.04
N ILE A 23 8.69 -11.90 -0.49
CA ILE A 23 8.52 -13.29 -0.07
C ILE A 23 8.70 -14.15 -1.31
N ASN A 24 9.62 -15.12 -1.26
CA ASN A 24 9.94 -16.01 -2.38
C ASN A 24 10.16 -15.26 -3.71
N LEU A 25 10.94 -14.18 -3.67
CA LEU A 25 11.28 -13.41 -4.86
C LEU A 25 11.93 -14.32 -5.92
N PRO A 26 11.59 -14.16 -7.20
CA PRO A 26 12.13 -15.01 -8.25
C PRO A 26 13.63 -14.73 -8.41
N VAL A 27 14.40 -15.76 -8.75
CA VAL A 27 15.85 -15.64 -8.97
C VAL A 27 16.11 -15.57 -10.47
N PRO A 28 16.64 -14.45 -11.01
CA PRO A 28 16.96 -14.36 -12.43
C PRO A 28 18.04 -15.38 -12.85
N SER A 29 17.98 -15.83 -14.10
CA SER A 29 18.97 -16.77 -14.66
C SER A 29 20.39 -16.25 -14.50
N GLY A 30 21.27 -17.09 -13.95
CA GLY A 30 22.68 -16.75 -13.70
C GLY A 30 22.94 -16.02 -12.37
N PHE A 31 21.91 -15.83 -11.53
CA PHE A 31 22.05 -15.31 -10.17
C PHE A 31 21.80 -16.41 -9.14
N SER A 32 22.39 -16.24 -7.96
CA SER A 32 22.05 -17.03 -6.77
C SER A 32 21.23 -16.17 -5.80
N SER A 33 20.45 -16.81 -4.94
CA SER A 33 19.70 -16.14 -3.88
C SER A 33 20.59 -15.28 -2.98
N ALA A 34 21.82 -15.74 -2.68
CA ALA A 34 22.78 -15.06 -1.83
C ALA A 34 23.40 -13.80 -2.46
N THR A 35 23.38 -13.70 -3.79
CA THR A 35 23.92 -12.56 -4.54
C THR A 35 22.83 -11.60 -5.03
N LEU A 36 21.56 -11.94 -4.78
CA LEU A 36 20.43 -11.16 -5.28
C LEU A 36 20.31 -9.87 -4.46
N GLU A 37 20.60 -8.75 -5.11
CA GLU A 37 20.42 -7.40 -4.56
C GLU A 37 19.14 -6.79 -5.13
N THR A 38 18.15 -6.48 -4.28
CA THR A 38 16.85 -5.96 -4.70
C THR A 38 16.50 -4.65 -4.01
N TYR A 39 15.65 -3.87 -4.67
CA TYR A 39 14.95 -2.73 -4.08
C TYR A 39 13.55 -2.60 -4.68
N VAL A 40 12.67 -1.87 -4.03
CA VAL A 40 11.31 -1.61 -4.50
C VAL A 40 11.16 -0.14 -4.86
N MET A 41 10.63 0.12 -6.05
CA MET A 41 10.18 1.44 -6.48
C MET A 41 8.66 1.51 -6.29
N ILE A 42 8.19 2.64 -5.77
CA ILE A 42 6.79 2.93 -5.51
C ILE A 42 6.40 4.10 -6.41
N GLU A 43 5.33 3.96 -7.17
CA GLU A 43 4.74 5.04 -7.96
C GLU A 43 3.35 5.35 -7.42
N PHE A 44 3.25 6.43 -6.65
CA PHE A 44 2.00 6.89 -6.10
C PHE A 44 1.24 7.72 -7.16
N PRO A 45 0.01 7.32 -7.54
CA PRO A 45 -0.70 7.86 -8.70
C PRO A 45 -1.24 9.29 -8.56
N TYR A 46 -0.93 10.00 -7.47
CA TYR A 46 -1.43 11.36 -7.21
C TYR A 46 -0.28 12.33 -6.88
N PRO A 47 -0.31 13.58 -7.39
CA PRO A 47 -1.18 14.09 -8.45
C PRO A 47 -1.04 13.31 -9.77
N THR A 48 -2.04 13.37 -10.65
CA THR A 48 -2.03 12.52 -11.88
C THR A 48 -0.99 13.01 -12.89
N GLU A 49 -0.79 14.32 -12.92
CA GLU A 49 0.12 15.02 -13.83
C GLU A 49 1.58 14.87 -13.40
N THR A 50 1.82 14.76 -12.09
CA THR A 50 3.14 14.60 -11.48
C THR A 50 3.08 13.52 -10.40
N PRO A 51 3.06 12.23 -10.76
CA PRO A 51 3.04 11.14 -9.80
C PRO A 51 4.25 11.23 -8.85
N GLN A 52 4.01 10.98 -7.56
CA GLN A 52 5.07 10.95 -6.57
C GLN A 52 5.74 9.58 -6.58
N THR A 53 7.05 9.53 -6.39
CA THR A 53 7.81 8.27 -6.36
C THR A 53 8.51 8.07 -5.03
N GLY A 54 8.62 6.81 -4.63
CA GLY A 54 9.40 6.35 -3.48
C GLY A 54 10.31 5.21 -3.90
N ARG A 55 11.40 5.01 -3.16
CA ARG A 55 12.34 3.91 -3.40
C ARG A 55 12.92 3.42 -2.08
N THR A 56 12.89 2.11 -1.87
CA THR A 56 13.56 1.48 -0.72
C THR A 56 15.08 1.47 -0.92
N ARG A 57 15.83 1.31 0.17
CA ARG A 57 17.25 0.93 0.07
C ARG A 57 17.39 -0.44 -0.60
N HIS A 58 18.59 -0.71 -1.09
CA HIS A 58 18.94 -2.04 -1.57
C HIS A 58 19.09 -3.00 -0.39
N THR A 59 18.58 -4.21 -0.54
CA THR A 59 18.80 -5.35 0.34
C THR A 59 19.48 -6.45 -0.46
N VAL A 60 20.46 -7.11 0.14
CA VAL A 60 21.24 -8.19 -0.51
C VAL A 60 20.98 -9.51 0.21
N GLY A 61 20.95 -10.60 -0.56
CA GLY A 61 21.27 -11.93 -0.04
C GLY A 61 20.10 -12.74 0.49
N SER A 62 18.89 -12.48 0.02
CA SER A 62 17.72 -13.31 0.33
C SER A 62 16.62 -13.17 -0.71
N ILE A 63 15.97 -14.29 -1.05
CA ILE A 63 14.68 -14.27 -1.78
C ILE A 63 13.51 -13.85 -0.87
N ASN A 64 13.72 -13.91 0.45
CA ASN A 64 12.85 -13.33 1.45
C ASN A 64 13.48 -12.02 1.92
N ALA A 65 13.57 -11.03 1.02
CA ALA A 65 14.26 -9.78 1.26
C ALA A 65 13.45 -8.89 2.22
N GLU A 66 14.04 -8.49 3.35
CA GLU A 66 13.46 -7.50 4.24
C GLU A 66 13.87 -6.09 3.81
N TYR A 67 12.93 -5.15 3.82
CA TYR A 67 13.19 -3.76 3.46
C TYR A 67 12.99 -2.88 4.70
N PRO A 68 13.97 -2.85 5.63
CA PRO A 68 13.87 -2.07 6.84
C PRO A 68 13.83 -0.57 6.52
N GLU A 69 13.19 0.20 7.41
CA GLU A 69 13.10 1.68 7.30
C GLU A 69 12.50 2.17 5.98
N SER A 70 11.59 1.40 5.39
CA SER A 70 10.96 1.65 4.09
C SER A 70 9.67 2.47 4.17
N GLU A 71 9.56 3.35 5.15
CA GLU A 71 8.40 4.23 5.35
C GLU A 71 8.48 5.41 4.37
N HIS A 72 7.56 5.46 3.43
CA HIS A 72 7.46 6.51 2.43
C HIS A 72 6.17 7.30 2.61
N LYS A 73 6.29 8.58 2.96
CA LYS A 73 5.16 9.50 3.09
C LYS A 73 4.92 10.22 1.77
N PHE A 74 3.70 10.07 1.26
CA PHE A 74 3.19 10.73 0.07
C PHE A 74 2.18 11.79 0.47
N TYR A 75 2.29 12.96 -0.15
CA TYR A 75 1.33 14.03 0.05
C TYR A 75 0.00 13.69 -0.66
N ILE A 76 -1.10 13.84 0.05
CA ILE A 76 -2.45 13.69 -0.49
C ILE A 76 -3.28 14.95 -0.23
N LYS A 77 -4.30 15.19 -1.07
CA LYS A 77 -5.35 16.18 -0.76
C LYS A 77 -6.64 15.44 -0.46
N ARG A 78 -6.82 15.06 0.80
CA ARG A 78 -7.93 14.24 1.26
C ARG A 78 -9.32 14.73 0.82
N ASN A 79 -9.52 16.05 0.78
CA ASN A 79 -10.81 16.68 0.44
C ASN A 79 -10.95 17.01 -1.06
N ASP A 80 -9.94 16.74 -1.88
CA ASP A 80 -10.01 16.93 -3.33
C ASP A 80 -10.84 15.80 -3.96
N ALA A 81 -11.89 16.17 -4.69
CA ALA A 81 -12.75 15.23 -5.39
C ALA A 81 -11.97 14.38 -6.42
N LYS A 82 -10.93 14.94 -7.05
CA LYS A 82 -10.05 14.18 -7.97
C LYS A 82 -9.30 13.10 -7.21
N PHE A 83 -8.75 13.42 -6.04
CA PHE A 83 -8.08 12.46 -5.17
C PHE A 83 -9.05 11.35 -4.74
N ARG A 84 -10.26 11.70 -4.25
CA ARG A 84 -11.27 10.70 -3.87
C ARG A 84 -11.64 9.74 -5.00
N ARG A 85 -11.86 10.29 -6.20
CA ARG A 85 -12.13 9.49 -7.40
C ARG A 85 -10.95 8.62 -7.81
N LEU A 86 -9.73 9.07 -7.54
CA LEU A 86 -8.52 8.30 -7.82
C LEU A 86 -8.44 7.08 -6.90
N MET A 87 -8.68 7.26 -5.59
CA MET A 87 -8.58 6.20 -4.59
C MET A 87 -9.55 5.04 -4.84
N SER A 88 -10.76 5.33 -5.34
CA SER A 88 -11.74 4.31 -5.72
C SER A 88 -11.41 3.53 -7.00
N ARG A 89 -10.53 4.04 -7.87
CA ARG A 89 -10.34 3.52 -9.24
C ARG A 89 -8.94 3.03 -9.55
N LYS A 90 -7.92 3.55 -8.87
CA LYS A 90 -6.52 3.27 -9.15
C LYS A 90 -5.94 2.33 -8.11
N GLU A 91 -4.85 1.70 -8.50
CA GLU A 91 -4.02 0.88 -7.64
C GLU A 91 -2.69 1.60 -7.42
N LEU A 92 -2.08 1.40 -6.26
CA LEU A 92 -0.70 1.78 -6.03
C LEU A 92 0.19 0.76 -6.74
N LYS A 93 1.06 1.24 -7.62
CA LYS A 93 2.00 0.38 -8.35
C LYS A 93 3.31 0.31 -7.64
N LEU A 94 3.85 -0.90 -7.57
CA LEU A 94 5.17 -1.20 -7.04
C LEU A 94 5.94 -2.02 -8.06
N ALA A 95 7.23 -1.76 -8.16
CA ALA A 95 8.13 -2.52 -9.02
C ALA A 95 9.34 -2.96 -8.20
N VAL A 96 9.57 -4.26 -8.15
CA VAL A 96 10.78 -4.85 -7.57
C VAL A 96 11.84 -4.84 -8.67
N PHE A 97 13.00 -4.28 -8.36
CA PHE A 97 14.16 -4.27 -9.23
C PHE A 97 15.26 -5.10 -8.59
N TYR A 98 16.13 -5.66 -9.43
CA TYR A 98 17.38 -6.27 -9.00
C TYR A 98 18.57 -5.60 -9.69
N LYS A 99 19.71 -5.60 -8.99
CA LYS A 99 20.97 -5.07 -9.50
C LYS A 99 21.83 -6.21 -10.06
N PRO A 100 22.10 -6.25 -11.38
CA PRO A 100 22.83 -7.37 -11.98
C PRO A 100 24.35 -7.38 -11.69
N GLY A 101 24.90 -6.30 -11.12
CA GLY A 101 26.32 -6.17 -10.81
C GLY A 101 26.85 -4.74 -10.99
N PHE A 102 28.15 -4.55 -10.79
CA PHE A 102 28.81 -3.25 -10.94
C PHE A 102 28.74 -2.76 -12.40
N LEU A 103 28.40 -1.48 -12.59
CA LEU A 103 28.21 -0.79 -13.90
C LEU A 103 27.08 -1.32 -14.80
N ARG A 104 26.24 -2.25 -14.33
CA ARG A 104 25.06 -2.70 -15.07
C ARG A 104 23.82 -1.95 -14.59
N SER A 105 22.94 -1.59 -15.53
CA SER A 105 21.65 -1.00 -15.20
C SER A 105 20.77 -1.99 -14.42
N ASP A 106 20.06 -1.47 -13.41
CA ASP A 106 19.07 -2.21 -12.65
C ASP A 106 17.96 -2.73 -13.59
N ARG A 107 17.46 -3.93 -13.32
CA ARG A 107 16.45 -4.60 -14.17
C ARG A 107 15.19 -4.92 -13.36
N PRO A 108 14.00 -4.84 -13.98
CA PRO A 108 12.77 -5.22 -13.30
C PRO A 108 12.79 -6.71 -13.00
N LEU A 109 12.43 -7.05 -11.77
CA LEU A 109 12.22 -8.42 -11.31
C LEU A 109 10.73 -8.80 -11.39
N GLY A 110 9.85 -7.85 -11.05
CA GLY A 110 8.41 -8.03 -11.08
C GLY A 110 7.69 -6.77 -10.64
N THR A 111 6.38 -6.74 -10.86
CA THR A 111 5.49 -5.65 -10.47
C THR A 111 4.40 -6.15 -9.55
N ALA A 112 3.97 -5.32 -8.63
CA ALA A 112 2.88 -5.57 -7.70
C ALA A 112 1.93 -4.38 -7.70
N SER A 113 0.65 -4.64 -7.44
CA SER A 113 -0.37 -3.60 -7.32
C SER A 113 -1.24 -3.86 -6.11
N ILE A 114 -1.61 -2.80 -5.40
CA ILE A 114 -2.55 -2.85 -4.27
C ILE A 114 -3.68 -1.85 -4.49
N LYS A 115 -4.92 -2.30 -4.26
CA LYS A 115 -6.13 -1.50 -4.46
C LYS A 115 -6.23 -0.43 -3.39
N LEU A 116 -6.40 0.82 -3.81
CA LEU A 116 -6.52 1.96 -2.91
C LEU A 116 -7.93 2.12 -2.31
N ALA A 117 -8.93 1.46 -2.90
CA ALA A 117 -10.34 1.60 -2.51
C ALA A 117 -10.62 1.14 -1.06
N ALA A 118 -9.83 0.21 -0.53
CA ALA A 118 -9.99 -0.23 0.86
C ALA A 118 -9.75 0.91 1.88
N LEU A 119 -8.96 1.94 1.52
CA LEU A 119 -8.77 3.14 2.35
C LEU A 119 -10.02 4.01 2.49
N GLU A 120 -11.09 3.71 1.76
CA GLU A 120 -12.40 4.32 2.01
C GLU A 120 -13.04 3.82 3.30
N GLN A 121 -12.78 2.57 3.68
CA GLN A 121 -13.42 1.91 4.83
C GLN A 121 -12.46 1.77 6.01
N THR A 122 -11.17 1.54 5.75
CA THR A 122 -10.14 1.40 6.79
C THR A 122 -9.09 2.50 6.69
N CYS A 123 -8.40 2.79 7.80
CA CYS A 123 -7.28 3.74 7.80
C CYS A 123 -5.91 3.03 7.63
N THR A 124 -5.90 1.70 7.70
CA THR A 124 -4.70 0.86 7.57
C THR A 124 -5.03 -0.34 6.71
N ILE A 125 -4.16 -0.64 5.75
CA ILE A 125 -4.16 -1.87 4.95
C ILE A 125 -2.82 -2.55 5.19
N HIS A 126 -2.83 -3.86 5.39
CA HIS A 126 -1.61 -4.66 5.49
C HIS A 126 -1.86 -5.97 4.76
N GLU A 127 -1.24 -6.14 3.59
CA GLU A 127 -1.53 -7.24 2.68
C GLU A 127 -0.25 -7.78 2.04
N SER A 128 -0.31 -9.05 1.60
CA SER A 128 0.70 -9.67 0.77
C SER A 128 0.15 -9.84 -0.65
N VAL A 129 0.73 -9.13 -1.61
CA VAL A 129 0.28 -9.10 -3.00
C VAL A 129 1.21 -9.91 -3.90
N ASP A 130 0.63 -10.58 -4.90
CA ASP A 130 1.41 -11.38 -5.86
C ASP A 130 2.24 -10.49 -6.79
N LEU A 131 3.39 -11.02 -7.22
CA LEU A 131 4.19 -10.40 -8.27
C LEU A 131 3.74 -10.83 -9.66
N PHE A 132 3.89 -9.91 -10.61
CA PHE A 132 3.59 -10.09 -12.02
C PHE A 132 4.78 -9.66 -12.88
N GLU A 133 4.96 -10.33 -14.00
CA GLU A 133 5.93 -9.94 -15.02
C GLU A 133 5.57 -8.56 -15.61
N SER A 134 6.58 -7.70 -15.78
CA SER A 134 6.40 -6.30 -16.18
C SER A 134 5.77 -6.13 -17.57
N GLU A 135 6.04 -7.05 -18.51
CA GLU A 135 5.63 -6.93 -19.91
C GLU A 135 4.31 -7.66 -20.21
N HIS A 136 4.12 -8.87 -19.67
CA HIS A 136 3.00 -9.73 -20.05
C HIS A 136 1.91 -9.87 -18.98
N LYS A 137 2.03 -9.18 -17.84
CA LYS A 137 1.11 -9.28 -16.67
C LYS A 137 0.83 -10.73 -16.24
N LYS A 138 1.77 -11.64 -16.53
CA LYS A 138 1.69 -13.02 -16.09
C LYS A 138 2.09 -13.06 -14.61
N LYS A 139 1.29 -13.71 -13.77
CA LYS A 139 1.67 -13.95 -12.38
C LYS A 139 2.97 -14.76 -12.34
N ILE A 140 3.94 -14.29 -11.56
CA ILE A 140 5.22 -14.96 -11.35
C ILE A 140 5.30 -15.49 -9.92
N GLU A 141 6.37 -16.23 -9.63
CA GLU A 141 6.68 -16.60 -8.26
C GLU A 141 7.03 -15.35 -7.44
N GLY A 142 6.58 -15.35 -6.19
CA GLY A 142 6.91 -14.31 -5.22
C GLY A 142 5.78 -13.35 -4.93
N LYS A 143 5.88 -12.73 -3.76
CA LYS A 143 4.92 -11.76 -3.22
C LYS A 143 5.64 -10.59 -2.60
N LEU A 144 4.91 -9.49 -2.43
CA LEU A 144 5.36 -8.32 -1.69
C LEU A 144 4.41 -8.05 -0.53
N GLU A 145 4.93 -7.97 0.69
CA GLU A 145 4.17 -7.60 1.88
C GLU A 145 4.28 -6.10 2.11
N ILE A 146 3.13 -5.42 2.13
CA ILE A 146 3.03 -3.97 2.08
C ILE A 146 2.01 -3.51 3.13
N LYS A 147 2.29 -2.38 3.76
CA LYS A 147 1.35 -1.68 4.64
C LYS A 147 1.09 -0.28 4.13
N LEU A 148 -0.17 0.11 4.04
CA LEU A 148 -0.60 1.47 3.72
C LEU A 148 -1.32 2.05 4.93
N ARG A 149 -1.04 3.31 5.26
CA ARG A 149 -1.68 4.01 6.37
C ARG A 149 -2.06 5.42 5.95
N ILE A 150 -3.24 5.84 6.40
CA ILE A 150 -3.69 7.22 6.42
C ILE A 150 -4.19 7.52 7.83
N LYS A 151 -4.27 8.79 8.21
CA LYS A 151 -4.73 9.17 9.56
C LYS A 151 -6.09 8.55 9.92
N GLU A 152 -7.08 8.70 9.04
CA GLU A 152 -8.46 8.23 9.23
C GLU A 152 -8.99 7.67 7.90
N ALA A 153 -9.93 6.72 7.92
CA ALA A 153 -10.50 6.16 6.70
C ALA A 153 -11.16 7.26 5.86
N LEU A 154 -10.98 7.27 4.54
CA LEU A 154 -11.46 8.37 3.67
C LEU A 154 -12.99 8.54 3.79
N GLY A 155 -13.76 7.47 3.91
CA GLY A 155 -15.23 7.54 4.05
C GLY A 155 -15.71 8.23 5.34
N GLN A 156 -14.85 8.37 6.35
CA GLN A 156 -15.19 9.10 7.57
C GLN A 156 -15.27 10.59 7.25
N THR A 157 -16.48 11.14 7.37
CA THR A 157 -16.74 12.56 7.23
C THR A 157 -16.90 13.10 8.64
N LYS A 158 -16.33 14.26 9.00
CA LYS A 158 -16.55 14.88 10.33
C LYS A 158 -18.04 15.08 10.68
N ALA A 159 -18.93 14.99 9.67
CA ALA A 159 -20.38 15.06 9.82
C ALA A 159 -21.05 13.75 10.27
N SER A 160 -20.42 12.57 10.13
CA SER A 160 -20.98 11.30 10.63
C SER A 160 -20.96 11.19 12.16
N ASP A 161 -20.28 12.12 12.84
CA ASP A 161 -20.27 12.23 14.30
C ASP A 161 -21.51 12.96 14.88
N ILE A 162 -22.40 13.49 14.01
CA ILE A 162 -23.67 14.13 14.41
C ILE A 162 -24.89 13.30 13.98
N LEU A 163 -24.79 11.98 13.99
CA LEU A 163 -25.99 11.14 14.07
C LEU A 163 -26.13 10.67 15.52
N PRO A 164 -26.97 11.32 16.35
CA PRO A 164 -27.37 10.70 17.59
C PRO A 164 -28.01 9.36 17.21
N GLN A 165 -27.37 8.26 17.59
CA GLN A 165 -27.99 6.95 17.49
C GLN A 165 -29.28 7.01 18.31
N ARG A 166 -30.42 7.26 17.65
CA ARG A 166 -31.73 7.06 18.25
C ARG A 166 -31.88 5.55 18.38
N TRP A 167 -31.51 5.03 19.54
CA TRP A 167 -31.91 3.69 19.92
C TRP A 167 -33.43 3.67 19.94
N LEU A 168 -34.02 2.92 19.03
CA LEU A 168 -35.42 2.54 19.14
C LEU A 168 -35.49 1.48 20.24
N VAL A 169 -35.72 1.92 21.48
CA VAL A 169 -36.12 1.02 22.56
C VAL A 169 -37.57 0.67 22.30
N ILE A 170 -37.83 -0.59 21.93
CA ILE A 170 -39.20 -1.11 21.85
C ILE A 170 -39.50 -1.67 23.24
N ASP A 171 -40.18 -0.88 24.07
CA ASP A 171 -40.81 -1.42 25.27
C ASP A 171 -41.95 -2.33 24.85
N ARG A 172 -41.84 -3.62 25.20
CA ARG A 172 -42.97 -4.54 25.14
C ARG A 172 -43.88 -4.21 26.32
N PHE A 173 -45.06 -3.67 26.03
CA PHE A 173 -46.14 -3.62 27.01
C PHE A 173 -46.62 -5.05 27.32
N GLU A 174 -46.73 -5.35 28.60
CA GLU A 174 -47.34 -6.56 29.14
C GLU A 174 -48.81 -6.65 28.73
N GLU A 175 -49.26 -7.86 28.36
CA GLU A 175 -50.67 -8.22 28.51
C GLU A 175 -50.77 -9.58 29.21
N SER A 176 -51.44 -9.52 30.37
CA SER A 176 -52.10 -10.56 31.18
C SER A 176 -51.26 -11.40 32.14
#